data_AF-A0A370X0U2-F1
#
_entry.id   AF-A0A370X0U2-F1
#
_cell.length_a   1.000
_cell.length_b   1.000
_cell.length_c   1.000
_cell.angle_alpha   90.00
_cell.angle_beta   90.00
_cell.angle_gamma   90.00
#
_symmetry.space_group_name_H-M   'P 1'
#
loop_
_entity.id
_entity.type
_entity.pdbx_description
1 polymer ?
#
loop_
_entity_poly.entity_id
_entity_poly.type
_entity_poly.pdbx_seq_one_letter_code
_entity_poly.pdbx_strand_id
1 'polypeptide(L)'
;MIELEIQALSQSREGLLVDVGRAVLASGFSVQRQRLVQDPHGVLITLVVCGPARKQRALEAALEGHERIISFNTAPFEEGPPKPHFAASRTFAREAVAPPPAPVVKAEPAAAPAAAAAVATDKPVETPESKATVESPVMPQPKQEVQAEPEPEFFFIPTRPPAPAPAPVAIEPYVEVIQLGPDVDAVEKVLPKLTNGYPQIFPLLLALERSVADAARESTLQLAGQRIGEWVFERDYAHESRLDVDEAMTRIGVPALSAFAQVEYRGGQLHIRDSQLCAEGGHSGCRFFDGYLEGLIGRITSSRNLSIFAVCCRSYGADACVLAISN
;
A
#
# COMPACT_ATOMS: atom_id res chain seq x y z
N MET A 1 10.39 3.70 30.16
CA MET A 1 9.45 3.89 29.03
C MET A 1 9.89 2.97 27.91
N ILE A 2 9.02 2.73 26.92
CA ILE A 2 9.40 2.15 25.62
C ILE A 2 8.93 3.10 24.52
N GLU A 3 9.60 3.02 23.38
CA GLU A 3 9.22 3.70 22.15
C GLU A 3 8.89 2.64 21.11
N LEU A 4 7.72 2.77 20.48
CA LEU A 4 7.17 1.84 19.51
C LEU A 4 6.89 2.56 18.21
N GLU A 5 7.23 1.93 17.09
CA GLU A 5 6.68 2.30 15.79
C GLU A 5 5.42 1.45 15.55
N ILE A 6 4.26 2.12 15.58
CA ILE A 6 3.01 1.56 15.07
C ILE A 6 2.94 1.88 13.59
N GLN A 7 2.66 0.89 12.76
CA GLN A 7 2.23 1.09 11.38
C GLN A 7 0.83 0.50 11.23
N ALA A 8 -0.14 1.22 10.66
CA ALA A 8 -1.49 0.71 10.44
C ALA A 8 -2.02 1.10 9.06
N LEU A 9 -2.90 0.25 8.49
CA LEU A 9 -3.54 0.42 7.20
C LEU A 9 -5.05 0.61 7.38
N SER A 10 -5.63 1.57 6.66
CA SER A 10 -7.06 1.88 6.63
C SER A 10 -7.59 1.96 5.20
N GLN A 11 -8.90 1.75 5.03
CA GLN A 11 -9.60 2.01 3.77
C GLN A 11 -9.72 3.51 3.47
N SER A 12 -9.74 4.37 4.50
CA SER A 12 -10.02 5.81 4.33
C SER A 12 -9.07 6.70 5.12
N ARG A 13 -8.87 7.93 4.61
CA ARG A 13 -8.02 8.94 5.24
C ARG A 13 -8.73 9.74 6.32
N GLU A 14 -10.06 9.78 6.26
CA GLU A 14 -10.88 10.71 7.02
C GLU A 14 -10.95 10.32 8.51
N GLY A 15 -10.59 11.27 9.38
CA GLY A 15 -10.50 11.08 10.83
C GLY A 15 -9.48 10.04 11.32
N LEU A 16 -8.86 9.23 10.46
CA LEU A 16 -7.94 8.14 10.82
C LEU A 16 -6.88 8.57 11.85
N LEU A 17 -6.19 9.68 11.57
CA LEU A 17 -5.17 10.25 12.44
C LEU A 17 -5.71 10.70 13.81
N VAL A 18 -6.95 11.19 13.86
CA VAL A 18 -7.61 11.68 15.08
C VAL A 18 -8.05 10.51 15.94
N ASP A 19 -8.64 9.48 15.34
CA ASP A 19 -9.26 8.38 16.09
C ASP A 19 -8.23 7.33 16.53
N VAL A 20 -7.26 6.97 15.67
CA VAL A 20 -6.12 6.15 16.08
C VAL A 20 -5.25 6.90 17.09
N GLY A 21 -5.01 8.21 16.89
CA GLY A 21 -4.32 9.05 17.88
C GLY A 21 -5.04 9.09 19.24
N ARG A 22 -6.39 9.11 19.24
CA ARG A 22 -7.21 9.01 20.45
C ARG A 22 -7.08 7.65 21.13
N ALA A 23 -7.04 6.55 20.37
CA ALA A 23 -6.83 5.20 20.91
C ALA A 23 -5.43 5.04 21.55
N VAL A 24 -4.38 5.58 20.93
CA VAL A 24 -3.03 5.66 21.50
C VAL A 24 -3.02 6.44 22.82
N LEU A 25 -3.64 7.62 22.85
CA LEU A 25 -3.71 8.49 24.03
C LEU A 25 -4.53 7.84 25.17
N ALA A 26 -5.66 7.22 24.87
CA ALA A 26 -6.48 6.48 25.83
C ALA A 26 -5.72 5.27 26.42
N SER A 27 -4.90 4.61 25.60
CA SER A 27 -3.97 3.57 26.05
C SER A 27 -2.84 4.10 26.93
N GLY A 28 -2.66 5.43 27.05
CA GLY A 28 -1.65 6.07 27.89
C GLY A 28 -0.25 6.12 27.26
N PHE A 29 -0.19 6.19 25.94
CA PHE A 29 1.02 6.50 25.17
C PHE A 29 0.90 7.92 24.59
N SER A 30 2.02 8.62 24.43
CA SER A 30 2.09 9.89 23.69
C SER A 30 2.58 9.66 22.27
N VAL A 31 1.98 10.33 21.28
CA VAL A 31 2.49 10.35 19.90
C VAL A 31 3.66 11.34 19.84
N GLN A 32 4.82 10.88 19.38
CA GLN A 32 6.02 11.71 19.14
C GLN A 32 6.15 12.14 17.68
N ARG A 33 5.97 11.20 16.75
CA ARG A 33 6.09 11.42 15.30
C ARG A 33 4.90 10.76 14.61
N GLN A 34 4.38 11.39 13.56
CA GLN A 34 3.27 10.86 12.77
C GLN A 34 3.53 11.08 11.28
N ARG A 35 3.26 10.07 10.46
CA ARG A 35 3.33 10.12 9.00
C ARG A 35 2.09 9.45 8.44
N LEU A 36 1.50 10.02 7.39
CA LEU A 36 0.37 9.43 6.68
C LEU A 36 0.67 9.44 5.18
N VAL A 37 0.47 8.29 4.53
CA VAL A 37 0.82 8.02 3.13
C VAL A 37 -0.39 7.44 2.42
N GLN A 38 -0.65 7.88 1.20
CA GLN A 38 -1.66 7.27 0.33
C GLN A 38 -1.03 6.08 -0.38
N ASP A 39 -1.69 4.94 -0.35
CA ASP A 39 -1.25 3.67 -0.93
C ASP A 39 -2.28 3.17 -1.96
N PRO A 40 -1.90 2.37 -2.97
CA PRO A 40 -2.87 1.75 -3.88
C PRO A 40 -3.94 0.88 -3.18
N HIS A 41 -3.63 0.35 -2.00
CA HIS A 41 -4.51 -0.51 -1.20
C HIS A 41 -5.20 0.23 -0.04
N GLY A 42 -5.01 1.55 0.09
CA GLY A 42 -5.68 2.37 1.10
C GLY A 42 -4.84 3.52 1.64
N VAL A 43 -4.83 3.70 2.95
CA VAL A 43 -4.15 4.79 3.65
C VAL A 43 -3.31 4.23 4.78
N LEU A 44 -2.00 4.42 4.69
CA LEU A 44 -1.04 3.99 5.69
C LEU A 44 -0.75 5.12 6.67
N ILE A 45 -0.79 4.81 7.96
CA ILE A 45 -0.41 5.69 9.06
C ILE A 45 0.71 5.06 9.88
N THR A 46 1.82 5.78 10.01
CA THR A 46 2.93 5.43 10.92
C THR A 46 2.92 6.39 12.10
N LEU A 47 2.91 5.86 13.32
CA LEU A 47 2.98 6.61 14.57
C LEU A 47 4.17 6.11 15.39
N VAL A 48 5.13 6.98 15.70
CA VAL A 48 6.12 6.71 16.75
C VAL A 48 5.51 7.17 18.07
N VAL A 49 5.37 6.24 19.02
CA VAL A 49 4.68 6.46 20.29
C VAL A 49 5.56 6.10 21.48
N CYS A 50 5.48 6.86 22.57
CA CYS A 50 6.25 6.63 23.79
C CYS A 50 5.31 6.33 24.97
N GLY A 51 5.61 5.31 25.77
CA GLY A 51 4.72 4.90 26.85
C GLY A 51 5.26 3.88 27.85
N PRO A 52 4.42 3.47 28.82
CA PRO A 52 4.77 2.45 29.80
C PRO A 52 4.60 1.04 29.20
N ALA A 53 5.68 0.26 29.14
CA ALA A 53 5.71 -1.09 28.53
C ALA A 53 4.60 -2.03 29.02
N ARG A 54 4.19 -1.93 30.29
CA ARG A 54 3.10 -2.72 30.88
C ARG A 54 1.74 -2.51 30.19
N LYS A 55 1.56 -1.44 29.40
CA LYS A 55 0.35 -1.14 28.63
C LYS A 55 0.42 -1.50 27.16
N GLN A 56 1.54 -2.04 26.64
CA GLN A 56 1.68 -2.41 25.23
C GLN A 56 0.53 -3.31 24.74
N ARG A 57 0.21 -4.39 25.48
CA ARG A 57 -0.93 -5.27 25.17
C ARG A 57 -2.30 -4.61 25.18
N ALA A 58 -2.46 -3.53 25.95
CA ALA A 58 -3.71 -2.77 25.99
C ALA A 58 -3.81 -1.82 24.77
N LEU A 59 -2.69 -1.27 24.31
CA LEU A 59 -2.59 -0.54 23.05
C LEU A 59 -2.86 -1.47 21.86
N GLU A 60 -2.19 -2.62 21.80
CA GLU A 60 -2.39 -3.64 20.75
C GLU A 60 -3.86 -4.06 20.65
N ALA A 61 -4.51 -4.41 21.78
CA ALA A 61 -5.92 -4.75 21.82
C ALA A 61 -6.86 -3.58 21.43
N ALA A 62 -6.47 -2.33 21.69
CA ALA A 62 -7.24 -1.14 21.30
C ALA A 62 -7.08 -0.78 19.81
N LEU A 63 -6.01 -1.26 19.15
CA LEU A 63 -5.81 -1.14 17.71
C LEU A 63 -6.52 -2.27 16.95
N GLU A 64 -6.41 -3.51 17.44
CA GLU A 64 -7.11 -4.70 16.92
C GLU A 64 -8.64 -4.52 16.89
N GLY A 65 -9.21 -3.88 17.92
CA GLY A 65 -10.64 -3.59 18.00
C GLY A 65 -11.10 -2.30 17.31
N HIS A 66 -10.25 -1.63 16.52
CA HIS A 66 -10.53 -0.29 16.00
C HIS A 66 -11.15 -0.33 14.60
N GLU A 67 -12.42 0.06 14.46
CA GLU A 67 -13.24 -0.03 13.22
C GLU A 67 -12.57 0.47 11.92
N ARG A 68 -11.65 1.46 12.01
CA ARG A 68 -10.93 2.00 10.85
C ARG A 68 -9.54 1.39 10.58
N ILE A 69 -9.07 0.46 11.40
CA ILE A 69 -7.82 -0.27 11.17
C ILE A 69 -8.16 -1.60 10.51
N ILE A 70 -7.63 -1.84 9.32
CA ILE A 70 -7.71 -3.15 8.66
C ILE A 70 -6.60 -4.05 9.22
N SER A 71 -5.38 -3.53 9.32
CA SER A 71 -4.25 -4.25 9.90
C SER A 71 -3.25 -3.28 10.49
N PHE A 72 -2.45 -3.75 11.44
CA PHE A 72 -1.34 -3.00 12.01
C PHE A 72 -0.15 -3.91 12.36
N ASN A 73 1.02 -3.29 12.46
CA ASN A 73 2.22 -3.87 13.05
C ASN A 73 2.71 -2.94 14.17
N THR A 74 3.32 -3.50 15.21
CA THR A 74 3.85 -2.78 16.37
C THR A 74 5.26 -3.27 16.67
N ALA A 75 6.26 -2.49 16.26
CA ALA A 75 7.67 -2.83 16.44
C ALA A 75 8.34 -1.88 17.45
N PRO A 76 9.46 -2.27 18.08
CA PRO A 76 10.35 -1.32 18.74
C PRO A 76 10.77 -0.22 17.75
N PHE A 77 10.75 1.04 18.21
CA PHE A 77 11.29 2.15 17.44
C PHE A 77 12.82 2.05 17.39
N GLU A 78 13.39 2.22 16.20
CA GLU A 78 14.84 2.23 15.96
C GLU A 78 15.17 3.50 15.16
N GLU A 79 16.12 4.30 15.64
CA GLU A 79 16.44 5.57 15.00
C GLU A 79 17.33 5.35 13.76
N GLY A 80 16.74 5.53 12.58
CA GLY A 80 17.38 5.28 11.29
C GLY A 80 16.51 5.77 10.12
N PRO A 81 16.72 5.27 8.89
CA PRO A 81 15.79 5.51 7.78
C PRO A 81 14.41 4.95 8.14
N PRO A 82 13.30 5.57 7.68
CA PRO A 82 11.96 5.09 7.99
C PRO A 82 11.78 3.66 7.49
N LYS A 83 11.33 2.76 8.36
CA LYS A 83 11.06 1.37 8.00
C LYS A 83 10.06 1.33 6.83
N PRO A 84 10.26 0.46 5.82
CA PRO A 84 9.26 0.27 4.78
C PRO A 84 7.93 -0.10 5.43
N HIS A 85 6.81 0.42 4.93
CA HIS A 85 5.52 0.12 5.53
C HIS A 85 5.17 -1.34 5.25
N PHE A 86 4.71 -2.09 6.26
CA PHE A 86 4.43 -3.55 6.15
C PHE A 86 3.45 -3.95 5.03
N ALA A 87 2.64 -3.02 4.51
CA ALA A 87 1.83 -3.19 3.30
C ALA A 87 2.44 -2.54 2.04
N ALA A 88 3.15 -1.42 2.17
CA ALA A 88 3.86 -0.75 1.07
C ALA A 88 5.28 -1.29 0.84
N SER A 89 5.50 -2.59 1.09
CA SER A 89 6.68 -3.33 0.59
C SER A 89 6.75 -3.37 -0.95
N ARG A 90 5.77 -2.77 -1.66
CA ARG A 90 5.73 -2.58 -3.10
C ARG A 90 5.72 -1.09 -3.45
N THR A 91 6.89 -0.55 -3.81
CA THR A 91 7.01 0.83 -4.34
C THR A 91 6.51 0.88 -5.79
N PHE A 92 5.19 0.78 -6.00
CA PHE A 92 4.59 0.89 -7.34
C PHE A 92 4.62 2.33 -7.85
N ALA A 93 5.75 2.72 -8.45
CA ALA A 93 5.88 3.93 -9.26
C ALA A 93 5.12 3.77 -10.59
N ARG A 94 3.78 3.80 -10.55
CA ARG A 94 2.96 3.85 -11.77
C ARG A 94 3.12 5.22 -12.41
N GLU A 95 3.96 5.33 -13.44
CA GLU A 95 4.00 6.52 -14.27
C GLU A 95 2.64 6.72 -14.98
N ALA A 96 2.21 7.98 -15.06
CA ALA A 96 0.95 8.33 -15.70
C ALA A 96 1.12 8.31 -17.23
N VAL A 97 1.01 7.12 -17.82
CA VAL A 97 0.98 6.94 -19.28
C VAL A 97 -0.12 7.83 -19.87
N ALA A 98 0.28 8.93 -20.48
CA ALA A 98 -0.61 9.79 -21.23
C ALA A 98 -1.24 8.97 -22.37
N PRO A 99 -2.53 9.19 -22.72
CA PRO A 99 -3.14 8.47 -23.82
C PRO A 99 -2.31 8.68 -25.09
N PRO A 100 -2.02 7.62 -25.88
CA PRO A 100 -1.20 7.75 -27.07
C PRO A 100 -1.82 8.80 -28.01
N PRO A 101 -1.01 9.65 -28.65
CA PRO A 101 -1.53 10.71 -29.51
C PRO A 101 -2.41 10.10 -30.60
N ALA A 102 -3.66 10.57 -30.68
CA ALA A 102 -4.63 10.03 -31.62
C ALA A 102 -4.06 10.09 -33.06
N PRO A 103 -4.22 9.03 -33.87
CA PRO A 103 -3.67 9.00 -35.21
C PRO A 103 -4.21 10.19 -36.00
N VAL A 104 -3.30 10.99 -36.58
CA VAL A 104 -3.66 12.22 -37.30
C VAL A 104 -4.35 11.85 -38.61
N VAL A 105 -5.67 11.70 -38.54
CA VAL A 105 -6.53 11.58 -39.71
C VAL A 105 -6.39 12.85 -40.53
N LYS A 106 -5.92 12.72 -41.78
CA LYS A 106 -5.91 13.84 -42.73
C LYS A 106 -7.35 14.28 -42.98
N ALA A 107 -7.68 15.50 -42.58
CA ALA A 107 -8.98 16.09 -42.85
C ALA A 107 -9.06 16.50 -44.33
N GLU A 108 -9.88 15.78 -45.10
CA GLU A 108 -10.40 16.24 -46.39
C GLU A 108 -11.81 16.84 -46.16
N PRO A 109 -12.14 18.02 -46.71
CA PRO A 109 -13.18 18.86 -46.12
C PRO A 109 -14.61 18.48 -46.53
N ALA A 110 -15.51 18.39 -45.54
CA ALA A 110 -16.94 18.20 -45.76
C ALA A 110 -17.80 19.15 -44.91
N ALA A 111 -18.68 19.89 -45.59
CA ALA A 111 -19.93 20.54 -45.16
C ALA A 111 -20.04 21.20 -43.77
N ALA A 112 -20.40 22.49 -43.76
CA ALA A 112 -20.99 23.16 -42.59
C ALA A 112 -22.41 22.63 -42.28
N PRO A 113 -22.93 22.90 -41.05
CA PRO A 113 -24.00 23.89 -41.02
C PRO A 113 -24.03 24.84 -39.79
N ALA A 114 -24.76 25.94 -39.97
CA ALA A 114 -25.49 26.73 -38.96
C ALA A 114 -24.78 27.17 -37.65
N ALA A 115 -24.41 28.46 -37.59
CA ALA A 115 -24.15 29.17 -36.33
C ALA A 115 -25.35 30.05 -35.92
N ALA A 116 -25.55 30.24 -34.61
CA ALA A 116 -26.45 31.22 -34.00
C ALA A 116 -25.64 32.23 -33.16
N ALA A 117 -26.18 33.44 -32.91
CA ALA A 117 -25.38 34.63 -32.68
C ALA A 117 -25.31 35.19 -31.24
N ALA A 118 -24.13 35.70 -30.87
CA ALA A 118 -23.85 36.89 -30.03
C ALA A 118 -22.34 37.21 -30.17
N VAL A 119 -21.83 38.31 -30.74
CA VAL A 119 -22.04 39.76 -30.48
C VAL A 119 -21.47 40.16 -29.11
N ALA A 120 -20.15 40.42 -28.98
CA ALA A 120 -19.48 41.74 -29.02
C ALA A 120 -19.31 42.36 -27.59
N THR A 121 -18.33 43.17 -27.17
CA THR A 121 -17.08 43.80 -27.71
C THR A 121 -16.21 44.27 -26.50
N ASP A 122 -14.97 44.80 -26.51
CA ASP A 122 -13.94 45.18 -27.50
C ASP A 122 -12.49 45.13 -26.89
N LYS A 123 -11.55 45.95 -27.41
CA LYS A 123 -10.13 46.25 -27.02
C LYS A 123 -10.02 47.65 -26.34
N PRO A 124 -8.85 48.37 -26.25
CA PRO A 124 -7.39 48.09 -26.44
C PRO A 124 -6.49 48.31 -25.18
N VAL A 125 -5.25 47.77 -25.05
CA VAL A 125 -3.87 48.31 -25.43
C VAL A 125 -3.46 49.54 -24.56
N GLU A 126 -2.23 49.76 -24.03
CA GLU A 126 -0.84 49.60 -24.53
C GLU A 126 0.27 49.43 -23.43
N THR A 127 1.53 49.21 -23.87
CA THR A 127 2.84 49.11 -23.16
C THR A 127 3.56 50.51 -23.03
N PRO A 128 4.85 50.70 -22.60
CA PRO A 128 5.89 49.86 -21.95
C PRO A 128 6.69 50.52 -20.76
N GLU A 129 7.77 49.85 -20.34
CA GLU A 129 8.99 50.20 -19.56
C GLU A 129 9.42 51.68 -19.28
N SER A 130 10.15 51.93 -18.16
CA SER A 130 11.62 52.27 -18.19
C SER A 130 12.27 52.69 -16.83
N LYS A 131 13.42 52.06 -16.49
CA LYS A 131 14.68 52.51 -15.81
C LYS A 131 14.76 53.43 -14.55
N ALA A 132 15.35 52.83 -13.49
CA ALA A 132 16.65 53.16 -12.84
C ALA A 132 16.92 54.42 -11.95
N THR A 133 17.17 54.15 -10.64
CA THR A 133 18.37 54.48 -9.82
C THR A 133 18.83 55.93 -9.52
N VAL A 134 19.06 56.27 -8.23
CA VAL A 134 20.28 56.86 -7.57
C VAL A 134 19.99 57.31 -6.10
N GLU A 135 21.02 57.56 -5.28
CA GLU A 135 21.10 57.42 -3.80
C GLU A 135 21.02 58.71 -2.91
N SER A 136 20.90 58.49 -1.58
CA SER A 136 21.56 59.23 -0.45
C SER A 136 21.09 60.67 -0.08
N PRO A 137 21.30 61.23 1.17
CA PRO A 137 22.52 61.11 2.01
C PRO A 137 22.47 61.20 3.59
N VAL A 138 23.36 60.42 4.26
CA VAL A 138 24.42 60.82 5.26
C VAL A 138 24.14 61.46 6.67
N MET A 139 24.49 60.70 7.75
CA MET A 139 25.08 61.07 9.09
C MET A 139 24.25 61.86 10.16
N PRO A 140 24.63 61.90 11.49
CA PRO A 140 25.95 61.68 12.13
C PRO A 140 26.06 60.70 13.35
N GLN A 141 27.21 60.79 14.04
CA GLN A 141 27.84 59.88 15.03
C GLN A 141 27.54 60.27 16.52
N PRO A 142 27.89 59.49 17.60
CA PRO A 142 29.29 59.16 17.99
C PRO A 142 29.55 57.78 18.68
N LYS A 143 30.82 57.53 19.05
CA LYS A 143 31.32 56.39 19.86
C LYS A 143 31.48 56.76 21.35
N GLN A 144 31.53 55.75 22.23
CA GLN A 144 32.27 55.84 23.51
C GLN A 144 32.83 54.45 23.92
N GLU A 145 33.79 54.41 24.84
CA GLU A 145 34.70 53.28 25.09
C GLU A 145 34.38 52.51 26.39
N VAL A 146 34.82 51.25 26.46
CA VAL A 146 34.95 50.45 27.70
C VAL A 146 36.29 49.72 27.65
N GLN A 147 36.99 49.60 28.79
CA GLN A 147 38.36 49.06 28.89
C GLN A 147 38.43 47.83 29.82
N ALA A 148 39.46 47.00 29.59
CA ALA A 148 40.11 46.05 30.51
C ALA A 148 39.29 44.87 31.13
N GLU A 149 39.58 43.65 30.63
CA GLU A 149 40.16 42.47 31.33
C GLU A 149 39.63 41.99 32.70
N PRO A 150 39.81 40.68 33.08
CA PRO A 150 40.74 39.69 32.50
C PRO A 150 40.12 38.37 31.99
N GLU A 151 40.96 37.55 31.34
CA GLU A 151 40.63 36.20 30.87
C GLU A 151 40.53 35.15 32.00
N PRO A 152 39.67 34.13 31.81
CA PRO A 152 39.93 32.77 32.28
C PRO A 152 40.28 31.84 31.10
N GLU A 153 41.20 30.90 31.34
CA GLU A 153 41.84 30.06 30.31
C GLU A 153 40.84 29.18 29.52
N PHE A 154 40.76 29.38 28.21
CA PHE A 154 40.01 28.47 27.33
C PHE A 154 40.79 27.16 27.13
N PHE A 155 40.38 26.12 27.85
CA PHE A 155 40.82 24.75 27.59
C PHE A 155 40.44 24.32 26.16
N PHE A 156 41.44 24.27 25.27
CA PHE A 156 41.30 23.71 23.93
C PHE A 156 41.04 22.20 24.01
N ILE A 157 39.76 21.81 24.07
CA ILE A 157 39.33 20.46 23.75
C ILE A 157 39.66 20.24 22.27
N PRO A 158 40.55 19.31 21.89
CA PRO A 158 40.85 19.05 20.49
C PRO A 158 39.60 18.49 19.83
N THR A 159 39.07 19.21 18.83
CA THR A 159 37.93 18.76 18.05
C THR A 159 38.27 17.47 17.35
N ARG A 160 37.55 16.39 17.70
CA ARG A 160 37.66 15.10 17.02
C ARG A 160 37.43 15.35 15.52
N PRO A 161 38.36 14.95 14.63
CA PRO A 161 38.17 15.17 13.20
C PRO A 161 36.85 14.49 12.75
N PRO A 162 36.09 15.11 11.83
CA PRO A 162 34.86 14.53 11.34
C PRO A 162 35.14 13.14 10.78
N ALA A 163 34.27 12.17 11.10
CA ALA A 163 34.35 10.85 10.49
C ALA A 163 34.26 11.01 8.97
N PRO A 164 35.00 10.21 8.16
CA PRO A 164 34.86 10.24 6.72
C PRO A 164 33.39 9.98 6.37
N ALA A 165 32.85 10.77 5.45
CA ALA A 165 31.47 10.60 5.00
C ALA A 165 31.25 9.15 4.54
N PRO A 166 30.10 8.53 4.87
CA PRO A 166 29.80 7.19 4.39
C PRO A 166 29.91 7.18 2.86
N ALA A 167 30.65 6.21 2.32
CA ALA A 167 30.81 6.08 0.88
C ALA A 167 29.43 6.03 0.21
N PRO A 168 29.24 6.67 -0.95
CA PRO A 168 27.97 6.64 -1.65
C PRO A 168 27.61 5.18 -1.94
N VAL A 169 26.56 4.70 -1.27
CA VAL A 169 26.02 3.36 -1.51
C VAL A 169 25.68 3.28 -2.99
N ALA A 170 26.27 2.30 -3.69
CA ALA A 170 25.95 2.08 -5.08
C ALA A 170 24.44 1.77 -5.17
N ILE A 171 23.69 2.71 -5.75
CA ILE A 171 22.27 2.49 -6.04
C ILE A 171 22.25 1.46 -7.16
N GLU A 172 21.98 0.20 -6.80
CA GLU A 172 21.69 -0.83 -7.80
C GLU A 172 20.52 -0.33 -8.66
N PRO A 173 20.63 -0.38 -10.00
CA PRO A 173 19.63 0.21 -10.86
C PRO A 173 18.28 -0.48 -10.63
N TYR A 174 17.28 0.30 -10.25
CA TYR A 174 15.92 -0.19 -9.98
C TYR A 174 15.35 -0.83 -11.25
N VAL A 175 15.40 -2.16 -11.32
CA VAL A 175 14.79 -2.93 -12.41
C VAL A 175 13.29 -2.99 -12.12
N GLU A 176 12.54 -2.13 -12.80
CA GLU A 176 11.09 -2.16 -12.75
C GLU A 176 10.57 -3.49 -13.33
N VAL A 177 10.06 -4.34 -12.45
CA VAL A 177 9.42 -5.60 -12.84
C VAL A 177 8.03 -5.27 -13.38
N ILE A 178 7.97 -4.94 -14.68
CA ILE A 178 6.74 -4.64 -15.42
C ILE A 178 5.77 -5.82 -15.25
N GLN A 179 4.73 -5.63 -14.45
CA GLN A 179 3.72 -6.65 -14.15
C GLN A 179 3.10 -7.17 -15.46
N LEU A 180 3.26 -8.47 -15.70
CA LEU A 180 2.84 -9.15 -16.90
C LEU A 180 1.48 -9.82 -16.69
N GLY A 181 0.73 -9.98 -17.79
CA GLY A 181 -0.50 -10.77 -17.80
C GLY A 181 -0.24 -12.22 -17.34
N PRO A 182 -1.28 -12.93 -16.88
CA PRO A 182 -1.14 -14.32 -16.45
C PRO A 182 -0.61 -15.20 -17.58
N ASP A 183 0.24 -16.17 -17.25
CA ASP A 183 0.64 -17.24 -18.17
C ASP A 183 -0.52 -18.26 -18.27
N VAL A 184 -1.49 -17.94 -19.14
CA VAL A 184 -2.70 -18.73 -19.34
C VAL A 184 -2.36 -20.16 -19.78
N ASP A 185 -1.38 -20.32 -20.68
CA ASP A 185 -0.96 -21.62 -21.19
C ASP A 185 -0.34 -22.49 -20.08
N ALA A 186 0.43 -21.91 -19.15
CA ALA A 186 0.93 -22.61 -17.97
C ALA A 186 -0.19 -23.02 -17.01
N VAL A 187 -1.20 -22.16 -16.77
CA VAL A 187 -2.37 -22.50 -15.93
C VAL A 187 -3.17 -23.64 -16.55
N GLU A 188 -3.64 -23.52 -17.79
CA GLU A 188 -4.51 -24.52 -18.42
C GLU A 188 -3.81 -25.88 -18.58
N LYS A 189 -2.49 -25.89 -18.78
CA LYS A 189 -1.66 -27.12 -18.82
C LYS A 189 -1.53 -27.81 -17.46
N VAL A 190 -1.64 -27.08 -16.35
CA VAL A 190 -1.50 -27.59 -14.98
C VAL A 190 -2.87 -27.83 -14.31
N LEU A 191 -3.92 -27.14 -14.75
CA LEU A 191 -5.29 -27.23 -14.24
C LEU A 191 -5.83 -28.66 -14.09
N PRO A 192 -5.69 -29.58 -15.07
CA PRO A 192 -6.12 -30.98 -14.91
C PRO A 192 -5.41 -31.75 -13.80
N LYS A 193 -4.21 -31.31 -13.37
CA LYS A 193 -3.50 -31.92 -12.23
C LYS A 193 -3.95 -31.29 -10.90
N LEU A 194 -4.29 -30.00 -10.91
CA LEU A 194 -4.81 -29.30 -9.73
C LEU A 194 -6.20 -29.83 -9.34
N THR A 195 -7.11 -30.01 -10.29
CA THR A 195 -8.47 -30.54 -10.01
C THR A 195 -8.41 -31.98 -9.50
N ASN A 196 -7.65 -32.87 -10.16
CA ASN A 196 -7.44 -34.24 -9.71
C ASN A 196 -6.63 -34.36 -8.40
N GLY A 197 -5.82 -33.36 -8.06
CA GLY A 197 -5.02 -33.31 -6.83
C GLY A 197 -5.71 -32.64 -5.64
N TYR A 198 -6.95 -32.15 -5.79
CA TYR A 198 -7.65 -31.36 -4.77
C TYR A 198 -7.89 -32.16 -3.46
N PRO A 199 -7.64 -31.58 -2.27
CA PRO A 199 -7.16 -30.21 -1.99
C PRO A 199 -5.62 -30.09 -1.90
N GLN A 200 -4.86 -31.16 -2.12
CA GLN A 200 -3.40 -31.23 -1.95
C GLN A 200 -2.61 -30.59 -3.11
N ILE A 201 -2.98 -29.36 -3.47
CA ILE A 201 -2.53 -28.67 -4.70
C ILE A 201 -1.32 -27.75 -4.52
N PHE A 202 -0.95 -27.36 -3.29
CA PHE A 202 0.18 -26.45 -3.04
C PHE A 202 1.51 -26.90 -3.67
N PRO A 203 1.91 -28.19 -3.69
CA PRO A 203 3.13 -28.63 -4.37
C PRO A 203 3.13 -28.34 -5.89
N LEU A 204 1.96 -28.38 -6.53
CA LEU A 204 1.80 -28.05 -7.95
C LEU A 204 1.78 -26.53 -8.18
N LEU A 205 1.16 -25.76 -7.29
CA LEU A 205 1.14 -24.29 -7.36
C LEU A 205 2.53 -23.67 -7.10
N LEU A 206 3.30 -24.22 -6.15
CA LEU A 206 4.70 -23.84 -5.92
C LEU A 206 5.62 -24.25 -7.08
N ALA A 207 5.25 -25.27 -7.87
CA ALA A 207 5.96 -25.61 -9.10
C ALA A 207 5.58 -24.64 -10.24
N LEU A 208 4.30 -24.26 -10.35
CA LEU A 208 3.79 -23.26 -11.30
C LEU A 208 4.47 -21.90 -11.08
N GLU A 209 4.47 -21.38 -9.85
CA GLU A 209 5.12 -20.13 -9.43
C GLU A 209 6.59 -20.04 -9.87
N ARG A 210 7.34 -21.15 -9.74
CA ARG A 210 8.76 -21.23 -10.12
C ARG A 210 8.99 -21.43 -11.62
N SER A 211 7.96 -21.83 -12.37
CA SER A 211 8.05 -22.12 -13.80
C SER A 211 7.73 -20.91 -14.70
N VAL A 212 7.00 -19.92 -14.17
CA VAL A 212 6.64 -18.69 -14.88
C VAL A 212 7.57 -17.52 -14.53
N ALA A 213 7.61 -16.53 -15.41
CA ALA A 213 8.40 -15.32 -15.21
C ALA A 213 7.98 -14.57 -13.93
N ASP A 214 8.94 -13.99 -13.23
CA ASP A 214 8.77 -13.25 -11.96
C ASP A 214 7.62 -12.25 -12.00
N ALA A 215 7.58 -11.45 -13.07
CA ALA A 215 6.55 -10.46 -13.39
C ALA A 215 5.13 -11.02 -13.63
N ALA A 216 4.98 -12.33 -13.85
CA ALA A 216 3.70 -12.99 -14.12
C ALA A 216 3.27 -13.92 -12.97
N ARG A 217 4.10 -14.12 -11.92
CA ARG A 217 3.79 -15.05 -10.82
C ARG A 217 2.46 -14.74 -10.14
N GLU A 218 2.25 -13.49 -9.78
CA GLU A 218 1.04 -13.01 -9.11
C GLU A 218 -0.22 -13.25 -9.95
N SER A 219 -0.22 -12.76 -11.19
CA SER A 219 -1.37 -12.84 -12.10
C SER A 219 -1.68 -14.30 -12.49
N THR A 220 -0.65 -15.10 -12.74
CA THR A 220 -0.78 -16.55 -13.00
C THR A 220 -1.36 -17.29 -11.80
N LEU A 221 -0.92 -16.98 -10.58
CA LEU A 221 -1.47 -17.59 -9.37
C LEU A 221 -2.91 -17.13 -9.08
N GLN A 222 -3.28 -15.89 -9.39
CA GLN A 222 -4.68 -15.44 -9.34
C GLN A 222 -5.56 -16.22 -10.30
N LEU A 223 -5.15 -16.35 -11.56
CA LEU A 223 -5.88 -17.14 -12.56
C LEU A 223 -5.99 -18.63 -12.18
N ALA A 224 -4.92 -19.22 -11.65
CA ALA A 224 -4.94 -20.59 -11.13
C ALA A 224 -5.88 -20.74 -9.91
N GLY A 225 -5.96 -19.72 -9.06
CA GLY A 225 -6.95 -19.58 -8.00
C GLY A 225 -8.37 -19.58 -8.56
N GLN A 226 -8.66 -18.65 -9.47
CA GLN A 226 -9.97 -18.48 -10.10
C GLN A 226 -10.47 -19.78 -10.73
N ARG A 227 -9.64 -20.45 -11.55
CA ARG A 227 -10.00 -21.72 -12.18
C ARG A 227 -10.37 -22.83 -11.19
N ILE A 228 -9.70 -22.88 -10.03
CA ILE A 228 -9.98 -23.87 -8.99
C ILE A 228 -11.18 -23.46 -8.13
N GLY A 229 -11.41 -22.16 -7.92
CA GLY A 229 -12.62 -21.64 -7.30
C GLY A 229 -13.86 -21.94 -8.14
N GLU A 230 -13.83 -21.61 -9.43
CA GLU A 230 -14.87 -21.89 -10.42
C GLU A 230 -15.21 -23.39 -10.46
N TRP A 231 -14.19 -24.27 -10.45
CA TRP A 231 -14.39 -25.71 -10.46
C TRP A 231 -14.97 -26.27 -9.15
N VAL A 232 -14.56 -25.76 -7.98
CA VAL A 232 -15.17 -26.14 -6.70
C VAL A 232 -16.61 -25.64 -6.60
N PHE A 233 -16.90 -24.43 -7.10
CA PHE A 233 -18.27 -23.92 -7.19
C PHE A 233 -19.16 -24.84 -8.03
N GLU A 234 -18.75 -25.19 -9.25
CA GLU A 234 -19.52 -26.08 -10.13
C GLU A 234 -19.63 -27.52 -9.59
N ARG A 235 -18.67 -27.97 -8.75
CA ARG A 235 -18.68 -29.31 -8.13
C ARG A 235 -19.63 -29.42 -6.94
N ASP A 236 -19.61 -28.45 -6.03
CA ASP A 236 -20.22 -28.56 -4.70
C ASP A 236 -21.37 -27.56 -4.47
N TYR A 237 -21.39 -26.42 -5.15
CA TYR A 237 -22.22 -25.25 -4.81
C TYR A 237 -23.12 -24.74 -5.95
N ALA A 238 -23.11 -25.40 -7.12
CA ALA A 238 -23.84 -25.01 -8.34
C ALA A 238 -25.38 -24.92 -8.21
N HIS A 239 -25.93 -25.34 -7.06
CA HIS A 239 -27.37 -25.36 -6.78
C HIS A 239 -27.78 -24.43 -5.62
N GLU A 240 -26.81 -23.74 -5.00
CA GLU A 240 -27.08 -22.81 -3.90
C GLU A 240 -27.71 -21.50 -4.40
N SER A 241 -28.65 -20.96 -3.61
CA SER A 241 -29.30 -19.68 -3.90
C SER A 241 -28.34 -18.51 -3.69
N ARG A 242 -28.53 -17.39 -4.41
CA ARG A 242 -27.72 -16.17 -4.20
C ARG A 242 -27.70 -15.75 -2.73
N LEU A 243 -26.52 -15.40 -2.25
CA LEU A 243 -26.23 -15.03 -0.86
C LEU A 243 -25.77 -13.57 -0.78
N ASP A 244 -25.65 -13.05 0.44
CA ASP A 244 -24.80 -11.89 0.72
C ASP A 244 -23.30 -12.30 0.79
N VAL A 245 -22.37 -11.34 0.79
CA VAL A 245 -20.92 -11.59 0.89
C VAL A 245 -20.55 -12.22 2.24
N ASP A 246 -21.06 -11.69 3.36
CA ASP A 246 -20.75 -12.24 4.69
C ASP A 246 -21.30 -13.68 4.84
N GLU A 247 -22.49 -13.94 4.27
CA GLU A 247 -23.07 -15.28 4.27
C GLU A 247 -22.31 -16.24 3.34
N ALA A 248 -21.93 -15.80 2.13
CA ALA A 248 -21.13 -16.60 1.20
C ALA A 248 -19.75 -16.93 1.78
N MET A 249 -19.08 -15.98 2.42
CA MET A 249 -17.82 -16.23 3.12
C MET A 249 -18.01 -17.21 4.29
N THR A 250 -19.06 -17.08 5.09
CA THR A 250 -19.30 -17.95 6.24
C THR A 250 -19.71 -19.38 5.84
N ARG A 251 -20.56 -19.55 4.82
CA ARG A 251 -21.09 -20.86 4.40
C ARG A 251 -20.23 -21.59 3.38
N ILE A 252 -19.48 -20.87 2.53
CA ILE A 252 -18.78 -21.44 1.37
C ILE A 252 -17.29 -21.10 1.42
N GLY A 253 -16.93 -19.81 1.49
CA GLY A 253 -15.54 -19.34 1.41
C GLY A 253 -14.63 -19.93 2.49
N VAL A 254 -14.98 -19.76 3.77
CA VAL A 254 -14.20 -20.24 4.92
C VAL A 254 -14.11 -21.78 4.96
N PRO A 255 -15.21 -22.55 4.82
CA PRO A 255 -15.11 -24.03 4.76
C PRO A 255 -14.23 -24.54 3.63
N ALA A 256 -14.33 -23.96 2.42
CA ALA A 256 -13.56 -24.40 1.27
C ALA A 256 -12.06 -24.06 1.42
N LEU A 257 -11.74 -22.84 1.89
CA LEU A 257 -10.37 -22.41 2.19
C LEU A 257 -9.73 -23.20 3.35
N SER A 258 -10.52 -23.67 4.31
CA SER A 258 -10.03 -24.51 5.43
C SER A 258 -9.46 -25.86 4.96
N ALA A 259 -9.70 -26.27 3.72
CA ALA A 259 -9.05 -27.44 3.12
C ALA A 259 -7.58 -27.19 2.75
N PHE A 260 -7.12 -25.93 2.73
CA PHE A 260 -5.76 -25.53 2.35
C PHE A 260 -4.94 -24.95 3.50
N ALA A 261 -5.53 -24.07 4.30
CA ALA A 261 -4.84 -23.26 5.32
C ALA A 261 -5.73 -23.01 6.54
N GLN A 262 -5.13 -22.63 7.66
CA GLN A 262 -5.89 -22.13 8.80
C GLN A 262 -6.45 -20.75 8.45
N VAL A 263 -7.77 -20.61 8.41
CA VAL A 263 -8.44 -19.36 8.00
C VAL A 263 -9.46 -18.89 9.03
N GLU A 264 -9.59 -17.57 9.16
CA GLU A 264 -10.49 -16.91 10.10
C GLU A 264 -11.10 -15.67 9.43
N TYR A 265 -12.43 -15.57 9.40
CA TYR A 265 -13.16 -14.46 8.78
C TYR A 265 -13.86 -13.62 9.84
N ARG A 266 -13.66 -12.30 9.80
CA ARG A 266 -14.22 -11.33 10.75
C ARG A 266 -14.46 -10.00 10.03
N GLY A 267 -15.71 -9.53 9.98
CA GLY A 267 -16.07 -8.17 9.55
C GLY A 267 -15.47 -7.73 8.21
N GLY A 268 -15.71 -8.49 7.13
CA GLY A 268 -15.15 -8.19 5.81
C GLY A 268 -13.66 -8.53 5.65
N GLN A 269 -12.98 -9.09 6.65
CA GLN A 269 -11.57 -9.47 6.58
C GLN A 269 -11.36 -10.97 6.72
N LEU A 270 -10.49 -11.53 5.89
CA LEU A 270 -10.04 -12.92 5.97
C LEU A 270 -8.56 -12.96 6.37
N HIS A 271 -8.29 -13.52 7.55
CA HIS A 271 -6.94 -13.79 8.03
C HIS A 271 -6.55 -15.22 7.64
N ILE A 272 -5.37 -15.38 7.03
CA ILE A 272 -4.83 -16.67 6.57
C ILE A 272 -3.52 -16.96 7.33
N ARG A 273 -3.48 -18.07 8.04
CA ARG A 273 -2.32 -18.54 8.82
C ARG A 273 -1.70 -19.76 8.15
N ASP A 274 -0.38 -19.88 8.24
CA ASP A 274 0.44 -21.03 7.80
C ASP A 274 0.26 -21.49 6.33
N SER A 275 -0.11 -20.56 5.44
CA SER A 275 -0.11 -20.78 3.99
C SER A 275 1.30 -21.10 3.45
N GLN A 276 1.44 -22.25 2.80
CA GLN A 276 2.69 -22.68 2.15
C GLN A 276 3.09 -21.78 0.96
N LEU A 277 2.11 -21.16 0.29
CA LEU A 277 2.36 -20.20 -0.79
C LEU A 277 2.91 -18.86 -0.27
N CYS A 278 2.69 -18.56 1.01
CA CYS A 278 3.03 -17.26 1.61
C CYS A 278 4.17 -17.38 2.63
N ALA A 279 5.03 -18.40 2.49
CA ALA A 279 6.26 -18.50 3.26
C ALA A 279 7.21 -17.30 2.97
N GLU A 280 8.13 -17.04 3.89
CA GLU A 280 9.18 -16.04 3.71
C GLU A 280 10.02 -16.35 2.46
N GLY A 281 10.17 -15.37 1.56
CA GLY A 281 10.82 -15.54 0.26
C GLY A 281 9.93 -16.16 -0.84
N GLY A 282 8.63 -16.37 -0.59
CA GLY A 282 7.63 -16.66 -1.64
C GLY A 282 7.21 -15.39 -2.40
N HIS A 283 6.56 -15.55 -3.56
CA HIS A 283 6.15 -14.44 -4.43
C HIS A 283 4.63 -14.42 -4.69
N SER A 284 3.85 -15.23 -3.97
CA SER A 284 2.42 -15.41 -4.24
C SER A 284 1.54 -14.20 -3.93
N GLY A 285 1.94 -13.34 -2.98
CA GLY A 285 1.17 -12.16 -2.57
C GLY A 285 -0.28 -12.42 -2.15
N CYS A 286 -0.57 -13.64 -1.68
CA CYS A 286 -1.94 -14.17 -1.47
C CYS A 286 -2.86 -14.22 -2.69
N ARG A 287 -2.36 -13.93 -3.91
CA ARG A 287 -3.14 -13.86 -5.15
C ARG A 287 -3.88 -15.15 -5.50
N PHE A 288 -3.35 -16.30 -5.11
CA PHE A 288 -4.08 -17.56 -5.25
C PHE A 288 -5.41 -17.57 -4.46
N PHE A 289 -5.43 -17.04 -3.23
CA PHE A 289 -6.63 -17.03 -2.39
C PHE A 289 -7.63 -15.96 -2.80
N ASP A 290 -7.11 -14.81 -3.25
CA ASP A 290 -7.81 -13.71 -3.92
C ASP A 290 -8.65 -14.28 -5.09
N GLY A 291 -7.98 -14.83 -6.11
CA GLY A 291 -8.63 -15.46 -7.26
C GLY A 291 -9.50 -16.67 -6.91
N TYR A 292 -9.09 -17.50 -5.95
CA TYR A 292 -9.90 -18.65 -5.52
C TYR A 292 -11.25 -18.22 -4.96
N LEU A 293 -11.32 -17.13 -4.20
CA LEU A 293 -12.59 -16.58 -3.72
C LEU A 293 -13.38 -15.88 -4.83
N GLU A 294 -12.74 -15.13 -5.73
CA GLU A 294 -13.40 -14.55 -6.91
C GLU A 294 -14.14 -15.64 -7.73
N GLY A 295 -13.46 -16.76 -8.01
CA GLY A 295 -14.04 -17.89 -8.74
C GLY A 295 -15.07 -18.71 -7.94
N LEU A 296 -14.88 -18.87 -6.63
CA LEU A 296 -15.74 -19.69 -5.78
C LEU A 296 -17.05 -19.00 -5.38
N ILE A 297 -17.01 -17.72 -5.00
CA ILE A 297 -18.19 -17.00 -4.49
C ILE A 297 -18.67 -15.83 -5.37
N GLY A 298 -17.86 -15.31 -6.29
CA GLY A 298 -18.25 -14.17 -7.15
C GLY A 298 -19.47 -14.43 -8.04
N ARG A 299 -19.86 -15.69 -8.25
CA ARG A 299 -21.07 -16.09 -9.01
C ARG A 299 -22.33 -16.23 -8.15
N ILE A 300 -22.19 -16.38 -6.83
CA ILE A 300 -23.31 -16.55 -5.88
C ILE A 300 -23.60 -15.28 -5.07
N THR A 301 -22.62 -14.40 -4.88
CA THR A 301 -22.85 -13.09 -4.24
C THR A 301 -23.89 -12.28 -5.01
N SER A 302 -24.86 -11.71 -4.29
CA SER A 302 -25.87 -10.81 -4.86
C SER A 302 -25.27 -9.49 -5.38
N SER A 303 -24.13 -9.13 -4.79
CA SER A 303 -23.16 -8.11 -5.18
C SER A 303 -22.71 -8.24 -6.63
N ARG A 304 -22.71 -7.14 -7.40
CA ARG A 304 -22.09 -7.12 -8.74
C ARG A 304 -20.59 -6.85 -8.73
N ASN A 305 -20.09 -6.30 -7.61
CA ASN A 305 -18.75 -5.75 -7.49
C ASN A 305 -18.01 -6.42 -6.31
N LEU A 306 -18.05 -7.75 -6.20
CA LEU A 306 -17.24 -8.44 -5.20
C LEU A 306 -15.77 -8.02 -5.37
N SER A 307 -15.25 -7.32 -4.37
CA SER A 307 -13.90 -6.77 -4.36
C SER A 307 -13.11 -7.51 -3.29
N ILE A 308 -12.13 -8.30 -3.73
CA ILE A 308 -11.18 -8.97 -2.86
C ILE A 308 -9.80 -8.35 -3.17
N PHE A 309 -8.99 -8.13 -2.15
CA PHE A 309 -7.59 -7.73 -2.34
C PHE A 309 -6.72 -8.08 -1.13
N ALA A 310 -5.45 -8.35 -1.39
CA ALA A 310 -4.44 -8.53 -0.34
C ALA A 310 -4.14 -7.20 0.37
N VAL A 311 -4.31 -7.20 1.69
CA VAL A 311 -4.04 -6.09 2.61
C VAL A 311 -2.60 -6.18 3.13
N CYS A 312 -2.18 -7.38 3.50
CA CYS A 312 -0.81 -7.71 3.85
C CYS A 312 -0.54 -9.21 3.60
N CYS A 313 0.73 -9.57 3.41
CA CYS A 313 1.12 -10.94 3.07
C CYS A 313 2.51 -11.28 3.62
N ARG A 314 2.64 -12.46 4.25
CA ARG A 314 3.90 -12.97 4.81
C ARG A 314 5.05 -13.06 3.79
N SER A 315 4.77 -13.35 2.52
CA SER A 315 5.80 -13.34 1.47
C SER A 315 6.45 -11.97 1.23
N TYR A 316 5.85 -10.86 1.69
CA TYR A 316 6.44 -9.50 1.64
C TYR A 316 6.86 -8.96 3.02
N GLY A 317 7.05 -9.84 4.01
CA GLY A 317 7.58 -9.51 5.33
C GLY A 317 6.56 -9.03 6.36
N ALA A 318 5.25 -9.20 6.12
CA ALA A 318 4.25 -9.03 7.17
C ALA A 318 4.17 -10.27 8.09
N ASP A 319 3.73 -10.12 9.34
CA ASP A 319 3.60 -11.26 10.28
C ASP A 319 2.41 -12.19 9.95
N ALA A 320 1.42 -11.68 9.22
CA ALA A 320 0.20 -12.38 8.83
C ALA A 320 -0.14 -12.15 7.35
N CYS A 321 -1.08 -12.95 6.85
CA CYS A 321 -1.73 -12.74 5.56
C CYS A 321 -3.17 -12.29 5.82
N VAL A 322 -3.60 -11.18 5.23
CA VAL A 322 -4.97 -10.67 5.35
C VAL A 322 -5.49 -10.26 3.97
N LEU A 323 -6.70 -10.71 3.62
CA LEU A 323 -7.48 -10.18 2.51
C LEU A 323 -8.62 -9.32 3.05
N ALA A 324 -8.88 -8.18 2.42
CA ALA A 324 -10.14 -7.44 2.58
C ALA A 324 -11.13 -7.90 1.51
N ILE A 325 -12.42 -7.95 1.88
CA ILE A 325 -13.52 -8.45 1.05
C ILE A 325 -14.70 -7.47 1.19
N SER A 326 -15.17 -6.91 0.08
CA SER A 326 -16.25 -5.91 0.04
C SER A 326 -17.11 -5.98 -1.25
N ASN A 327 -18.08 -5.05 -1.38
CA ASN A 327 -19.11 -4.95 -2.43
C ASN A 327 -19.45 -3.47 -2.67
#